data_AF-A0A7R9Z1I8-F1
#
_entry.id   AF-A0A7R9Z1I8-F1
#
_cell.length_a   1.000
_cell.length_b   1.000
_cell.length_c   1.000
_cell.angle_alpha   90.00
_cell.angle_beta   90.00
_cell.angle_gamma   90.00
#
_symmetry.space_group_name_H-M   'P 1'
#
loop_
_entity.id
_entity.type
_entity.pdbx_description
1 polymer ?
#
loop_
_entity_poly.entity_id
_entity_poly.type
_entity_poly.pdbx_seq_one_letter_code
_entity_poly.pdbx_strand_id
1 'polypeptide(L)'
;CCSEDRMLKFHIQEYERARKVILPVCSRLAGRQIDQTFGIMDVSGVGMGHLTGEVKRLMTLVTKYDQDNYPEMLGHICIINAPAIFRMLWSFAKNLIDIRTQNKIEILGVNYKDALFKWVDE
;
A
#
# COMPACT_ATOMS: atom_id res chain seq x y z
N CYS A 1 8.10 19.21 10.99
CA CYS A 1 8.93 18.13 11.56
C CYS A 1 8.06 16.92 11.89
N CYS A 2 7.85 16.01 10.93
CA CYS A 2 7.21 14.73 11.20
C CYS A 2 8.34 13.72 11.42
N SER A 3 8.48 13.15 12.61
CA SER A 3 9.49 12.11 12.85
C SER A 3 9.05 10.78 12.22
N GLU A 4 10.02 9.95 11.84
CA GLU A 4 9.77 8.59 11.32
C GLU A 4 8.87 7.80 12.28
N ASP A 5 9.11 7.87 13.59
CA ASP A 5 8.28 7.24 14.64
C ASP A 5 6.83 7.68 14.62
N ARG A 6 6.55 8.96 14.34
CA ARG A 6 5.19 9.48 14.33
C ARG A 6 4.43 8.93 13.12
N MET A 7 5.09 8.86 11.96
CA MET A 7 4.51 8.27 10.75
C MET A 7 4.22 6.78 10.95
N LEU A 8 5.16 6.03 11.55
CA LEU A 8 4.97 4.62 11.85
C LEU A 8 3.81 4.38 12.83
N LYS A 9 3.73 5.14 13.93
CA LYS A 9 2.64 5.00 14.90
C LYS A 9 1.27 5.32 14.29
N PHE A 10 1.22 6.32 13.41
CA PHE A 10 0.00 6.67 12.68
C PHE A 10 -0.44 5.53 11.76
N HIS A 11 0.49 4.95 10.99
CA HIS A 11 0.22 3.79 10.13
C HIS A 11 -0.35 2.61 10.93
N ILE A 12 0.30 2.28 12.06
CA ILE A 12 -0.17 1.21 12.97
C ILE A 12 -1.58 1.51 13.48
N GLN A 13 -1.85 2.76 13.89
CA GLN A 13 -3.18 3.16 14.37
C GLN A 13 -4.26 2.97 13.30
N GLU A 14 -3.98 3.35 12.05
CA GLU A 14 -4.93 3.16 10.95
C GLU A 14 -5.13 1.67 10.61
N TYR A 15 -4.08 0.85 10.67
CA TYR A 15 -4.21 -0.61 10.51
C TYR A 15 -5.03 -1.24 11.63
N GLU A 16 -4.79 -0.86 12.88
CA GLU A 16 -5.59 -1.31 14.02
C GLU A 16 -7.06 -0.91 13.89
N ARG A 17 -7.33 0.32 13.43
CA ARG A 17 -8.67 0.81 13.15
C ARG A 17 -9.33 0.01 12.03
N ALA A 18 -8.61 -0.25 10.93
CA ALA A 18 -9.11 -1.05 9.83
C ALA A 18 -9.49 -2.45 10.30
N ARG A 19 -8.61 -3.11 11.06
CA ARG A 19 -8.81 -4.46 11.59
C ARG A 19 -9.94 -4.57 12.61
N LYS A 20 -10.01 -3.64 13.57
CA LYS A 20 -10.95 -3.73 14.70
C LYS A 20 -12.32 -3.12 14.40
N VAL A 21 -12.40 -2.18 13.46
CA VAL A 21 -13.63 -1.41 13.23
C VAL A 21 -14.12 -1.56 11.79
N ILE A 22 -13.28 -1.24 10.80
CA ILE A 22 -13.73 -1.14 9.41
C ILE A 22 -14.07 -2.52 8.83
N LEU A 23 -13.13 -3.46 8.88
CA LEU A 23 -13.30 -4.81 8.30
C LEU A 23 -14.47 -5.60 8.91
N PRO A 24 -14.71 -5.57 10.25
CA PRO A 24 -15.90 -6.18 10.82
C PRO A 24 -17.21 -5.55 10.35
N VAL A 25 -17.24 -4.21 10.18
CA VAL A 25 -18.42 -3.52 9.66
C VAL A 25 -18.67 -3.90 8.21
N CYS A 26 -17.63 -3.87 7.35
CA CYS A 26 -17.71 -4.31 5.97
C CYS A 26 -18.19 -5.77 5.87
N SER A 27 -17.69 -6.65 6.73
CA SER A 27 -18.11 -8.07 6.76
C SER A 27 -19.61 -8.22 7.04
N ARG A 28 -20.13 -7.45 8.01
CA ARG A 28 -21.58 -7.46 8.31
C ARG A 28 -22.42 -6.95 7.15
N LEU A 29 -21.99 -5.88 6.49
CA LEU A 29 -22.71 -5.29 5.35
C LEU A 29 -22.71 -6.20 4.13
N ALA A 30 -21.58 -6.88 3.87
CA ALA A 30 -21.44 -7.78 2.73
C ALA A 30 -22.05 -9.17 2.95
N GLY A 31 -22.45 -9.52 4.18
CA GLY A 31 -22.96 -10.85 4.52
C GLY A 31 -21.92 -11.96 4.41
N ARG A 32 -20.63 -11.62 4.33
CA ARG A 32 -19.49 -12.56 4.23
C ARG A 32 -18.28 -11.99 4.95
N GLN A 33 -17.34 -12.84 5.34
CA GLN A 33 -16.10 -12.39 5.95
C GLN A 33 -15.27 -11.55 4.96
N ILE A 34 -14.82 -10.38 5.43
CA ILE A 34 -13.87 -9.48 4.78
C ILE A 34 -12.76 -9.21 5.79
N ASP A 35 -11.56 -9.67 5.48
CA ASP A 35 -10.35 -9.57 6.32
C ASP A 35 -9.18 -8.91 5.60
N GLN A 36 -9.37 -8.52 4.34
CA GLN A 36 -8.36 -7.90 3.50
C GLN A 36 -8.72 -6.49 3.05
N THR A 37 -7.70 -5.68 2.88
CA THR A 37 -7.79 -4.30 2.41
C THR A 37 -7.47 -4.20 0.92
N PHE A 38 -8.10 -3.23 0.24
CA PHE A 38 -7.77 -2.80 -1.11
C PHE A 38 -7.20 -1.38 -1.03
N GLY A 39 -5.97 -1.19 -1.50
CA GLY A 39 -5.29 0.11 -1.46
C GLY A 39 -5.24 0.79 -2.83
N ILE A 40 -5.34 2.11 -2.85
CA ILE A 40 -5.01 2.92 -4.03
C ILE A 40 -3.94 3.93 -3.63
N MET A 41 -2.80 3.92 -4.30
CA MET A 41 -1.68 4.82 -4.04
C MET A 41 -1.38 5.65 -5.28
N ASP A 42 -1.68 6.95 -5.20
CA ASP A 42 -1.33 7.90 -6.24
C ASP A 42 0.13 8.36 -6.07
N VAL A 43 0.94 8.13 -7.11
CA VAL A 43 2.36 8.51 -7.13
C VAL A 43 2.65 9.61 -8.15
N SER A 44 1.63 10.34 -8.58
CA SER A 44 1.82 11.56 -9.38
C SER A 44 2.77 12.53 -8.65
N GLY A 45 3.77 13.04 -9.37
CA GLY A 45 4.80 13.92 -8.80
C GLY A 45 5.93 13.20 -8.04
N VAL A 46 5.85 11.89 -7.84
CA VAL A 46 6.97 11.11 -7.31
C VAL A 46 8.06 10.99 -8.37
N GLY A 47 9.28 11.35 -7.99
CA GLY A 47 10.47 11.38 -8.84
C GLY A 47 11.73 10.95 -8.10
N MET A 48 12.87 10.84 -8.78
CA MET A 48 14.12 10.31 -8.20
C MET A 48 14.59 11.05 -6.94
N GLY A 49 14.31 12.35 -6.82
CA GLY A 49 14.64 13.14 -5.62
C GLY A 49 13.97 12.65 -4.34
N HIS A 50 12.90 11.85 -4.43
CA HIS A 50 12.19 11.27 -3.30
C HIS A 50 12.76 9.91 -2.86
N LEU A 51 13.69 9.31 -3.61
CA LEU A 51 14.40 8.10 -3.18
C LEU A 51 15.54 8.42 -2.19
N THR A 52 15.26 9.28 -1.22
CA THR A 52 16.21 9.60 -0.17
C THR A 52 16.42 8.39 0.74
N GLY A 53 17.52 8.37 1.48
CA GLY A 53 17.78 7.33 2.48
C GLY A 53 16.69 7.27 3.56
N GLU A 54 16.05 8.40 3.88
CA GLU A 54 14.96 8.51 4.85
C GLU A 54 13.70 7.77 4.36
N VAL A 55 13.25 8.03 3.13
CA VAL A 55 12.09 7.35 2.56
C VAL A 55 12.33 5.84 2.48
N LYS A 56 13.53 5.41 2.09
CA LYS A 56 13.90 3.99 2.08
C LYS A 56 13.86 3.36 3.47
N ARG A 57 14.35 4.06 4.50
CA ARG A 57 14.29 3.58 5.89
C ARG A 57 12.85 3.47 6.39
N LEU A 58 12.04 4.50 6.17
CA LEU A 58 10.64 4.50 6.56
C LEU A 58 9.87 3.36 5.88
N MET A 59 10.03 3.19 4.57
CA MET A 59 9.37 2.11 3.82
C MET A 59 9.80 0.73 4.33
N THR A 60 11.09 0.54 4.60
CA THR A 60 11.60 -0.71 5.19
C THR A 60 10.97 -0.97 6.56
N LEU A 61 10.89 0.05 7.42
CA LEU A 61 10.29 -0.07 8.75
C LEU A 61 8.82 -0.45 8.65
N VAL A 62 8.03 0.29 7.88
CA VAL A 62 6.59 0.02 7.69
C VAL A 62 6.38 -1.38 7.13
N THR A 63 7.10 -1.75 6.07
CA THR A 63 6.98 -3.08 5.43
C THR A 63 7.29 -4.20 6.44
N LYS A 64 8.34 -4.03 7.25
CA LYS A 64 8.69 -5.00 8.28
C LYS A 64 7.59 -5.13 9.34
N TYR A 65 7.08 -4.02 9.85
CA TYR A 65 5.99 -4.04 10.83
C TYR A 65 4.73 -4.70 10.29
N ASP A 66 4.37 -4.40 9.04
CA ASP A 66 3.20 -4.98 8.38
C ASP A 66 3.35 -6.50 8.21
N GLN A 67 4.53 -6.97 7.79
CA GLN A 67 4.81 -8.40 7.65
C GLN A 67 4.78 -9.13 9.00
N ASP A 68 5.39 -8.54 10.03
CA ASP A 68 5.54 -9.17 11.34
C ASP A 68 4.21 -9.20 12.14
N ASN A 69 3.35 -8.18 11.99
CA ASN A 69 2.18 -7.99 12.85
C ASN A 69 0.83 -8.09 12.13
N TYR A 70 0.80 -7.85 10.82
CA TYR A 70 -0.42 -7.82 10.01
C TYR A 70 -0.31 -8.71 8.76
N PRO A 71 0.12 -9.99 8.91
CA PRO A 71 0.26 -10.87 7.77
C PRO A 71 -1.08 -11.02 7.04
N GLU A 72 -1.02 -11.02 5.72
CA GLU A 72 -2.16 -11.27 4.83
C GLU A 72 -3.30 -10.24 4.84
N MET A 73 -3.20 -9.17 5.64
CA MET A 73 -4.22 -8.11 5.74
C MET A 73 -4.27 -7.21 4.49
N LEU A 74 -3.16 -7.03 3.78
CA LEU A 74 -3.18 -6.42 2.45
C LEU A 74 -3.72 -7.44 1.45
N GLY A 75 -4.84 -7.13 0.79
CA GLY A 75 -5.42 -7.97 -0.26
C GLY A 75 -4.82 -7.65 -1.63
N HIS A 76 -4.98 -6.40 -2.06
CA HIS A 76 -4.45 -5.88 -3.33
C HIS A 76 -4.17 -4.37 -3.19
N ILE A 77 -3.24 -3.85 -3.99
CA ILE A 77 -2.98 -2.41 -4.06
C ILE A 77 -2.69 -1.98 -5.49
N CYS A 78 -3.38 -0.93 -5.92
CA CYS A 78 -3.14 -0.27 -7.20
C CYS A 78 -2.29 0.99 -6.99
N ILE A 79 -1.12 1.03 -7.62
CA ILE A 79 -0.29 2.23 -7.70
C ILE A 79 -0.64 2.94 -9.00
N ILE A 80 -1.23 4.13 -8.93
CA ILE A 80 -1.76 4.87 -10.09
C ILE A 80 -0.90 6.09 -10.43
N ASN A 81 -1.05 6.60 -11.65
CA ASN A 81 -0.25 7.72 -12.16
C ASN A 81 1.25 7.47 -12.10
N ALA A 82 1.68 6.20 -12.18
CA ALA A 82 3.08 5.85 -12.13
C ALA A 82 3.82 6.38 -13.38
N PRO A 83 4.72 7.39 -13.26
CA PRO A 83 5.51 7.83 -14.40
C PRO A 83 6.45 6.71 -14.86
N ALA A 84 6.95 6.78 -16.09
CA ALA A 84 7.85 5.74 -16.63
C ALA A 84 9.05 5.44 -15.71
N ILE A 85 9.58 6.48 -15.04
CA ILE A 85 10.67 6.36 -14.07
C ILE A 85 10.30 5.55 -12.82
N PHE A 86 9.02 5.50 -12.45
CA PHE A 86 8.53 4.73 -11.30
C PHE A 86 8.82 3.24 -11.44
N ARG A 87 8.80 2.68 -12.65
CA ARG A 87 9.18 1.27 -12.87
C ARG A 87 10.61 0.98 -12.42
N MET A 88 11.52 1.94 -12.62
CA MET A 88 12.89 1.84 -12.12
C MET A 88 12.94 1.92 -10.60
N LEU A 89 12.21 2.88 -10.00
CA LEU A 89 12.12 3.01 -8.53
C LEU A 89 11.56 1.72 -7.90
N TRP A 90 10.50 1.18 -8.48
CA TRP A 90 9.88 -0.08 -8.08
C TRP A 90 10.85 -1.25 -8.15
N SER A 91 11.69 -1.32 -9.18
CA SER A 91 12.72 -2.37 -9.28
C SER A 91 13.76 -2.31 -8.16
N PHE A 92 14.00 -1.15 -7.56
CA PHE A 92 14.84 -1.03 -6.36
C PHE A 92 14.06 -1.36 -5.09
N ALA A 93 12.81 -0.93 -4.99
CA ALA A 93 11.97 -1.13 -3.81
C ALA A 93 11.51 -2.59 -3.65
N LYS A 94 11.25 -3.32 -4.74
CA LYS A 94 10.76 -4.70 -4.71
C LYS A 94 11.65 -5.65 -3.90
N ASN A 95 12.96 -5.41 -3.84
CA ASN A 95 13.90 -6.24 -3.08
C ASN A 95 13.69 -6.14 -1.57
N LEU A 96 12.99 -5.10 -1.10
CA LEU A 96 12.67 -4.89 0.32
C LEU A 96 11.30 -5.49 0.69
N ILE A 97 10.52 -5.94 -0.29
CA ILE A 97 9.14 -6.39 -0.14
C ILE A 97 9.11 -7.89 -0.45
N ASP A 98 8.40 -8.68 0.36
CA ASP A 98 8.30 -10.12 0.13
C ASP A 98 7.51 -10.44 -1.14
N ILE A 99 7.74 -11.64 -1.70
CA ILE A 99 7.15 -12.07 -2.97
C ILE A 99 5.61 -12.10 -2.92
N ARG A 100 5.00 -12.44 -1.76
CA ARG A 100 3.54 -12.49 -1.65
C ARG A 100 2.96 -11.08 -1.75
N THR A 101 3.59 -10.10 -1.12
CA THR A 101 3.20 -8.70 -1.21
C THR A 101 3.47 -8.13 -2.60
N GLN A 102 4.57 -8.49 -3.26
CA GLN A 102 4.83 -8.08 -4.65
C GLN A 102 3.72 -8.52 -5.61
N ASN A 103 3.19 -9.73 -5.44
CA ASN A 103 2.11 -10.25 -6.30
C ASN A 103 0.76 -9.54 -6.12
N LYS A 104 0.60 -8.77 -5.04
CA LYS A 104 -0.61 -7.99 -4.73
C LYS A 104 -0.53 -6.55 -5.25
N ILE A 105 0.61 -6.16 -5.84
CA ILE A 105 0.87 -4.78 -6.27
C ILE A 105 0.67 -4.68 -7.78
N GLU A 106 -0.26 -3.82 -8.19
CA GLU A 106 -0.54 -3.52 -9.58
C GLU A 106 -0.11 -2.09 -9.89
N ILE A 107 0.86 -1.93 -10.80
CA ILE A 107 1.38 -0.61 -11.19
C ILE A 107 0.69 -0.16 -12.48
N LEU A 108 -0.09 0.90 -12.35
CA LEU A 108 -0.92 1.47 -13.40
C LEU A 108 -0.36 2.84 -13.84
N GLY A 109 -0.38 3.07 -15.15
CA GLY A 109 0.07 4.34 -15.74
C GLY A 109 -0.97 5.45 -15.62
N VAL A 110 -0.93 6.42 -16.53
CA VAL A 110 -1.88 7.56 -16.55
C VAL A 110 -3.29 7.13 -16.91
N ASN A 111 -3.45 6.12 -17.77
CA ASN A 111 -4.73 5.55 -18.16
C ASN A 111 -5.12 4.38 -17.23
N TYR A 112 -5.14 4.62 -15.92
CA TYR A 112 -5.35 3.57 -14.91
C TYR A 112 -6.82 3.17 -14.72
N LYS A 113 -7.78 4.03 -15.11
CA LYS A 113 -9.21 3.88 -14.78
C LYS A 113 -9.78 2.51 -15.18
N ASP A 114 -9.57 2.10 -16.43
CA ASP A 114 -10.11 0.82 -16.94
C ASP A 114 -9.57 -0.41 -16.20
N ALA A 115 -8.35 -0.33 -15.67
CA ALA A 115 -7.77 -1.39 -14.84
C ALA A 115 -8.27 -1.31 -13.39
N LEU A 116 -8.37 -0.10 -12.85
CA LEU A 116 -8.86 0.13 -11.49
C LEU A 116 -10.32 -0.28 -11.31
N PHE A 117 -11.19 0.05 -12.27
CA PHE A 117 -12.62 -0.30 -12.24
C PHE A 117 -12.93 -1.80 -12.37
N LYS A 118 -11.91 -2.64 -12.61
CA LYS A 118 -12.05 -4.09 -12.46
C LYS A 118 -12.14 -4.52 -11.00
N TRP A 119 -11.67 -3.66 -10.09
CA TRP A 119 -11.60 -3.93 -8.65
C TRP A 119 -12.61 -3.14 -7.84
N VAL A 120 -13.00 -1.95 -8.30
CA VAL A 120 -13.88 -1.03 -7.59
C VAL A 120 -15.01 -0.57 -8.50
N ASP A 121 -16.20 -0.39 -7.92
CA ASP A 121 -17.34 0.21 -8.60
C ASP A 121 -17.04 1.70 -8.93
N GLU A 122 -17.71 2.23 -9.96
CA GLU A 122 -17.59 3.64 -10.39
C GLU A 122 -18.19 4.64 -9.39
#